data_AF-A7MAS1-F1
#
_entry.id   AF-A7MAS1-F1
#
_cell.length_a   1.000
_cell.length_b   1.000
_cell.length_c   1.000
_cell.angle_alpha   90.00
_cell.angle_beta   90.00
_cell.angle_gamma   90.00
#
_symmetry.space_group_name_H-M   'P 1'
#
loop_
_entity.id
_entity.type
_entity.pdbx_description
1 polymer ?
#
loop_
_entity_poly.entity_id
_entity_poly.type
_entity_poly.pdbx_seq_one_letter_code
_entity_poly.pdbx_strand_id
1 'polypeptide(L)'
;HEVKHLVSNVKSDKKKIYSLVGSSHDLGENLVVLRNFYQSMTKAAVSLDRQLVELVDEIIEPNFEDLTVITVNERRLKNKIENEIINRLADRVLASV
;
A
#
# COMPACT_ATOMS: atom_id res chain seq x y z
N HIS A 1 12.37 0.96 -21.58
CA HIS A 1 11.90 1.78 -22.72
C HIS A 1 10.39 1.90 -22.74
N GLU A 2 9.65 0.82 -22.50
CA GLU A 2 8.18 0.78 -22.53
C GLU A 2 7.50 1.72 -21.52
N VAL A 3 7.92 1.74 -20.24
CA VAL A 3 7.34 2.63 -19.22
C VAL A 3 7.50 4.12 -19.58
N LYS A 4 8.67 4.53 -20.09
CA LYS A 4 8.90 5.91 -20.53
C LYS A 4 7.97 6.30 -21.68
N HIS A 5 7.73 5.37 -22.62
CA HIS A 5 6.81 5.56 -23.74
C HIS A 5 5.34 5.61 -23.28
N LEU A 6 4.94 4.77 -22.32
CA LEU A 6 3.61 4.81 -21.72
C LEU A 6 3.36 6.16 -21.04
N VAL A 7 4.31 6.63 -20.24
CA VAL A 7 4.20 7.92 -19.53
C VAL A 7 4.29 9.10 -20.49
N SER A 8 5.01 9.00 -21.61
CA SER A 8 5.04 10.08 -22.62
C SER A 8 3.66 10.32 -23.26
N ASN A 9 2.80 9.31 -23.34
CA ASN A 9 1.45 9.42 -23.89
C ASN A 9 0.47 10.15 -22.96
N VAL A 10 0.81 10.32 -21.68
CA VAL A 10 0.00 11.09 -20.73
C VAL A 10 0.21 12.59 -20.99
N LYS A 11 -0.80 13.28 -21.53
CA LYS A 11 -0.78 14.73 -21.79
C LYS A 11 -1.01 15.52 -20.49
N SER A 12 -0.03 15.48 -19.60
CA SER A 12 -0.03 16.25 -18.35
C SER A 12 1.42 16.59 -17.98
N ASP A 13 1.62 17.82 -17.52
CA ASP A 13 2.90 18.28 -16.98
C ASP A 13 3.08 17.83 -15.52
N LYS A 14 2.01 17.29 -14.90
CA LYS A 14 2.02 16.74 -13.55
C LYS A 14 2.38 15.25 -13.55
N LYS A 15 3.53 14.89 -14.11
CA LYS A 15 4.04 13.51 -14.12
C LYS A 15 5.53 13.47 -13.84
N LYS A 16 5.95 12.48 -13.05
CA LYS A 16 7.36 12.22 -12.79
C LYS A 16 7.58 10.72 -12.58
N ILE A 17 8.71 10.22 -13.05
CA ILE A 17 9.10 8.82 -12.91
C ILE A 17 10.25 8.76 -11.90
N TYR A 18 10.07 7.92 -10.88
CA TYR A 18 11.11 7.57 -9.91
C TYR A 18 11.45 6.09 -10.04
N SER A 19 12.68 5.73 -9.68
CA SER A 19 13.16 4.35 -9.67
C SER A 19 13.40 3.91 -8.23
N LEU A 20 12.98 2.70 -7.90
CA LEU A 20 13.32 2.04 -6.63
C LEU A 20 14.68 1.33 -6.82
N VAL A 21 15.74 1.96 -6.32
CA VAL A 21 17.11 1.47 -6.52
C VAL A 21 17.33 0.15 -5.78
N GLY A 22 18.07 -0.77 -6.40
CA GLY A 22 18.43 -2.06 -5.81
C GLY A 22 17.25 -3.02 -5.59
N SER A 23 16.09 -2.71 -6.17
CA SER A 23 14.88 -3.51 -6.05
C SER A 23 14.66 -4.31 -7.32
N SER A 24 14.38 -5.61 -7.18
CA SER A 24 13.87 -6.43 -8.27
C SER A 24 12.36 -6.14 -8.47
N HIS A 25 11.64 -7.00 -9.20
CA HIS A 25 10.18 -6.92 -9.22
C HIS A 25 9.55 -7.36 -7.89
N ASP A 26 10.26 -8.17 -7.10
CA ASP A 26 9.83 -8.56 -5.77
C ASP A 26 10.15 -7.46 -4.76
N LEU A 27 9.14 -6.66 -4.43
CA LEU A 27 9.23 -5.58 -3.44
C LEU A 27 9.25 -6.09 -2.00
N GLY A 28 8.97 -7.38 -1.78
CA GLY A 28 9.03 -8.07 -0.49
C GLY A 28 10.32 -8.85 -0.27
N GLU A 29 11.26 -8.80 -1.22
CA GLU A 29 12.48 -9.62 -1.26
C GLU A 29 13.26 -9.55 0.07
N ASN A 30 13.36 -8.36 0.65
CA ASN A 30 13.94 -8.15 1.97
C ASN A 30 13.40 -6.87 2.61
N LEU A 31 13.67 -6.69 3.91
CA LEU A 31 13.16 -5.55 4.68
C LEU A 31 13.68 -4.19 4.20
N VAL A 32 14.87 -4.13 3.59
CA VAL A 32 15.43 -2.87 3.06
C VAL A 32 14.67 -2.44 1.81
N VAL A 33 14.43 -3.38 0.88
CA VAL A 33 13.63 -3.14 -0.33
C VAL A 33 12.18 -2.79 0.05
N LEU A 34 11.59 -3.54 0.98
CA LEU A 34 10.21 -3.32 1.43
C LEU A 34 10.05 -1.94 2.09
N ARG A 35 10.99 -1.56 2.96
CA ARG A 35 11.02 -0.23 3.58
C ARG A 35 11.17 0.87 2.54
N ASN A 36 12.11 0.72 1.60
CA ASN A 36 12.33 1.71 0.53
C ASN A 36 11.06 1.91 -0.32
N PHE A 37 10.35 0.83 -0.64
CA PHE A 37 9.07 0.89 -1.33
C PHE A 37 8.04 1.70 -0.54
N TYR A 38 7.78 1.35 0.73
CA TYR A 38 6.79 2.05 1.55
C TYR A 38 7.14 3.50 1.80
N GLN A 39 8.41 3.82 2.07
CA GLN A 39 8.86 5.20 2.24
C GLN A 39 8.64 6.02 0.95
N SER A 40 9.05 5.48 -0.20
CA SER A 40 8.91 6.18 -1.49
C SER A 40 7.45 6.43 -1.84
N MET A 41 6.59 5.43 -1.64
CA MET A 41 5.15 5.56 -1.87
C MET A 41 4.49 6.56 -0.92
N THR A 42 4.87 6.55 0.36
CA THR A 42 4.33 7.49 1.36
C THR A 42 4.74 8.92 1.04
N LYS A 43 6.02 9.15 0.69
CA LYS A 43 6.50 10.46 0.24
C LYS A 43 5.72 10.95 -0.99
N ALA A 44 5.51 10.08 -1.97
CA ALA A 44 4.74 10.41 -3.16
C ALA A 44 3.28 10.76 -2.83
N ALA A 45 2.62 10.00 -1.96
CA ALA A 45 1.26 10.27 -1.53
C ALA A 45 1.12 11.64 -0.85
N VAL A 46 2.04 11.97 0.07
CA VAL A 46 2.07 13.27 0.76
C VAL A 46 2.32 14.42 -0.23
N SER A 47 3.23 14.24 -1.19
CA SER A 47 3.49 15.25 -2.24
C SER A 47 2.26 15.48 -3.12
N LEU A 48 1.61 14.40 -3.57
CA LEU A 48 0.45 14.48 -4.44
C LEU A 48 -0.76 15.11 -3.76
N ASP A 49 -0.94 14.87 -2.46
CA ASP A 49 -1.95 15.55 -1.63
C ASP A 49 -1.75 17.07 -1.64
N ARG A 50 -0.49 17.53 -1.68
CA ARG A 50 -0.10 18.94 -1.81
C ARG A 50 -0.06 19.43 -3.27
N GLN A 51 -0.53 18.62 -4.22
CA GLN A 51 -0.47 18.89 -5.67
C GLN A 51 0.94 19.08 -6.24
N LEU A 52 1.96 18.54 -5.57
CA LEU A 52 3.36 18.54 -6.00
C LEU A 52 3.72 17.20 -6.67
N VAL A 53 4.65 17.24 -7.61
CA VAL A 53 5.20 16.04 -8.27
C VAL A 53 6.59 15.65 -7.77
N GLU A 54 7.23 16.54 -6.99
CA GLU A 54 8.48 16.28 -6.30
C GLU A 54 8.20 15.56 -4.99
N LEU A 55 8.99 14.52 -4.66
CA LEU A 55 8.89 13.83 -3.38
C LEU A 55 9.26 14.76 -2.23
N VAL A 56 8.52 14.69 -1.12
CA VAL A 56 8.90 15.36 0.12
C VAL A 56 10.16 14.74 0.72
N ASP A 57 10.95 15.57 1.42
CA ASP A 57 12.22 15.15 2.00
C ASP A 57 12.05 14.17 3.17
N GLU A 58 11.06 14.42 4.02
CA GLU A 58 10.84 13.68 5.27
C GLU A 58 9.40 13.17 5.40
N ILE A 59 9.27 12.02 6.05
CA ILE A 59 8.01 11.42 6.49
C ILE A 59 8.20 10.89 7.90
N ILE A 60 7.11 10.79 8.66
CA ILE A 60 7.11 10.08 9.93
C ILE A 60 7.09 8.59 9.60
N GLU A 61 8.14 7.89 10.01
CA GLU A 61 8.24 6.46 9.78
C GLU A 61 7.80 5.68 11.04
N PRO A 62 6.91 4.69 10.90
CA PRO A 62 6.52 3.85 12.03
C PRO A 62 7.72 3.04 12.53
N ASN A 63 7.73 2.75 13.83
CA ASN A 63 8.71 1.85 14.38
C ASN A 63 8.30 0.38 14.09
N PHE A 64 9.19 -0.57 14.40
CA PHE A 64 8.91 -1.99 14.15
C PHE A 64 7.75 -2.54 15.01
N GLU A 65 7.54 -1.99 16.20
CA GLU A 65 6.45 -2.40 17.09
C GLU A 65 5.09 -2.04 16.47
N ASP A 66 4.94 -0.82 15.94
CA ASP A 66 3.74 -0.37 15.22
C ASP A 66 3.42 -1.31 14.05
N LEU A 67 4.42 -1.65 13.24
CA LEU A 67 4.28 -2.59 12.11
C LEU A 67 3.84 -3.98 12.57
N THR A 68 4.36 -4.45 13.70
CA THR A 68 3.99 -5.74 14.29
C THR A 68 2.55 -5.73 14.78
N VAL A 69 2.12 -4.65 15.46
CA VAL A 69 0.75 -4.47 15.91
C VAL A 69 -0.22 -4.50 14.74
N ILE A 70 0.06 -3.77 13.66
CA ILE A 70 -0.76 -3.75 12.44
C ILE A 70 -0.85 -5.17 11.85
N THR A 71 0.27 -5.88 11.73
CA THR A 71 0.31 -7.24 11.18
C THR A 71 -0.55 -8.22 12.00
N VAL A 72 -0.52 -8.13 13.32
CA VAL A 72 -1.38 -8.94 14.20
C VAL A 72 -2.85 -8.55 14.06
N ASN A 73 -3.13 -7.25 13.94
CA ASN A 73 -4.49 -6.75 13.77
C ASN A 73 -5.14 -7.21 12.46
N GLU A 74 -4.38 -7.33 11.37
CA GLU A 74 -4.90 -7.90 10.12
C GLU A 74 -5.39 -9.35 10.30
N ARG A 75 -4.68 -10.17 11.09
CA ARG A 75 -5.15 -11.53 11.42
C ARG A 75 -6.43 -11.51 12.24
N ARG A 76 -6.53 -10.59 13.22
CA ARG A 76 -7.75 -10.43 14.03
C ARG A 76 -8.92 -9.97 13.17
N LEU A 77 -8.69 -9.04 12.24
CA LEU A 77 -9.70 -8.54 11.33
C LEU A 77 -10.20 -9.63 10.39
N LYS A 78 -9.29 -10.43 9.82
CA LYS A 78 -9.66 -11.60 9.01
C LYS A 78 -10.62 -12.53 9.75
N ASN A 79 -10.27 -12.92 10.98
CA ASN A 79 -11.12 -13.81 11.79
C ASN A 79 -12.48 -13.17 12.10
N LYS A 80 -12.50 -11.85 12.34
CA LYS A 80 -13.75 -11.11 12.58
C LYS A 80 -14.66 -11.16 11.34
N ILE A 81 -14.11 -10.90 10.15
CA ILE A 81 -14.86 -10.95 8.88
C ILE A 81 -15.40 -12.35 8.62
N GLU A 82 -14.58 -13.40 8.81
CA GLU A 82 -15.00 -14.80 8.62
C GLU A 82 -16.17 -15.16 9.54
N ASN A 83 -16.10 -14.78 10.82
CA ASN A 83 -17.18 -15.03 11.77
C ASN A 83 -18.46 -14.24 11.44
N GLU A 84 -18.35 -12.98 11.00
CA GLU A 84 -19.50 -12.21 10.56
C GLU A 84 -20.20 -12.83 9.35
N ILE A 85 -19.45 -13.39 8.40
CA ILE A 85 -20.00 -14.11 7.25
C ILE A 85 -20.75 -15.37 7.72
N ILE A 86 -20.16 -16.16 8.61
CA ILE A 86 -20.78 -17.38 9.15
C ILE A 86 -22.11 -17.04 9.85
N ASN A 87 -22.11 -16.02 10.70
CA ASN A 87 -23.31 -15.60 11.43
C ASN A 87 -24.42 -15.15 10.48
N ARG A 88 -24.09 -14.33 9.47
CA ARG A 88 -25.08 -13.89 8.46
C ARG A 88 -25.66 -15.05 7.65
N LEU A 89 -24.86 -16.08 7.36
CA LEU A 89 -25.34 -17.28 6.67
C LEU A 89 -26.28 -18.10 7.58
N ALA A 90 -25.94 -18.26 8.85
CA ALA A 90 -26.80 -18.92 9.83
C ALA A 90 -28.15 -18.20 9.98
N ASP A 91 -28.14 -16.87 10.10
CA ASP A 91 -29.37 -16.06 10.19
C ASP A 91 -30.26 -16.22 8.94
N ARG A 92 -29.66 -16.30 7.76
CA ARG A 92 -30.40 -16.54 6.50
C ARG A 92 -31.02 -17.93 6.43
N VAL A 93 -30.33 -18.95 6.90
CA VAL A 93 -30.88 -20.32 6.97
C VAL A 93 -32.04 -20.36 7.95
N LEU A 94 -31.89 -19.75 9.13
CA LEU A 94 -32.95 -19.69 10.15
C LEU A 94 -34.17 -18.89 9.67
N ALA A 95 -33.99 -17.85 8.85
CA ALA A 95 -35.10 -17.09 8.26
C ALA A 95 -35.82 -17.80 7.10
N SER A 96 -35.27 -18.92 6.61
CA SER A 96 -35.85 -19.71 5.51
C SER A 96 -36.60 -20.97 5.97
N VAL A 97 -36.63 -21.23 7.28
CA VAL A 97 -37.36 -22.32 7.95
C VAL A 97 -38.58 -21.74 8.66
#